data_AF-A0A9E3D7E3-F1
#
_entry.id   AF-A0A9E3D7E3-F1
#
_cell.length_a   1.000
_cell.length_b   1.000
_cell.length_c   1.000
_cell.angle_alpha   90.00
_cell.angle_beta   90.00
_cell.angle_gamma   90.00
#
_symmetry.space_group_name_H-M   'P 1'
#
loop_
_entity.id
_entity.type
_entity.pdbx_description
1 polymer ?
#
loop_
_entity_poly.entity_id
_entity_poly.type
_entity_poly.pdbx_seq_one_letter_code
_entity_poly.pdbx_strand_id
1 'polypeptide(L)'
;MIDPIIIRARRDAGESVQTIADSLGVSPRRIYQVIGPERSRPRIDEARAAEIRSRFARGQSRRQIADELGIARASVNSIVGEDDRPAAERFTAEEEESILRQANAGHEPASIAKQIGRSTSGVRGVIERAKERDPLRDQIIERASALGWDANRIERECRGIVPAEHIGRYLRRESTMNSGKVAAIIGAMG
;
A
#
# COMPACT_ATOMS: atom_id res chain seq x y z
N MET A 1 27.99 25.20 -16.92
CA MET A 1 27.95 23.88 -16.26
C MET A 1 29.37 23.33 -16.30
N ILE A 2 29.99 22.99 -15.18
CA ILE A 2 31.40 22.55 -15.18
C ILE A 2 31.46 21.10 -15.64
N ASP A 3 32.30 20.84 -16.63
CA ASP A 3 32.47 19.51 -17.21
C ASP A 3 33.21 18.57 -16.23
N PRO A 4 32.58 17.46 -15.80
CA PRO A 4 33.22 16.45 -14.96
C PRO A 4 34.51 15.87 -15.55
N ILE A 5 34.61 15.79 -16.88
CA ILE A 5 35.78 15.25 -17.59
C ILE A 5 36.99 16.14 -17.35
N ILE A 6 36.82 17.46 -17.41
CA ILE A 6 37.90 18.43 -17.18
C ILE A 6 38.42 18.34 -15.74
N ILE A 7 37.51 18.21 -14.76
CA ILE A 7 37.89 18.09 -13.35
C ILE A 7 38.71 16.81 -13.11
N ARG A 8 38.28 15.66 -13.69
CA ARG A 8 38.99 14.38 -13.54
C ARG A 8 40.35 14.40 -14.21
N ALA A 9 40.45 14.89 -15.44
CA ALA A 9 41.71 14.99 -16.18
C ALA A 9 42.76 15.84 -15.44
N ARG A 10 42.37 16.99 -14.87
CA ARG A 10 43.28 17.84 -14.07
C ARG A 10 43.71 17.17 -12.77
N ARG A 11 42.81 16.43 -12.13
CA ARG A 11 43.15 15.68 -10.91
C ARG A 11 44.12 14.54 -11.20
N ASP A 12 43.94 13.83 -12.31
CA ASP A 12 44.83 12.76 -12.77
C ASP A 12 46.21 13.31 -13.17
N ALA A 13 46.28 14.55 -13.65
CA ALA A 13 47.53 15.28 -13.87
C ALA A 13 48.23 15.74 -12.57
N GLY A 14 47.68 15.42 -11.40
CA GLY A 14 48.28 15.70 -10.09
C GLY A 14 47.93 17.07 -9.48
N GLU A 15 47.07 17.86 -10.12
CA GLU A 15 46.67 19.16 -9.57
C GLU A 15 45.92 19.00 -8.23
N SER A 16 46.16 19.94 -7.32
CA SER A 16 45.47 19.96 -6.04
C SER A 16 43.99 20.33 -6.22
N VAL A 17 43.10 19.77 -5.38
CA VAL A 17 41.66 20.08 -5.41
C VAL A 17 41.43 21.58 -5.23
N GLN A 18 42.23 22.26 -4.40
CA GLN A 18 42.13 23.70 -4.18
C GLN A 18 42.47 24.47 -5.45
N THR A 19 43.55 24.11 -6.14
CA THR A 19 43.97 24.73 -7.41
C THR A 19 42.90 24.59 -8.50
N ILE A 20 42.29 23.40 -8.61
CA ILE A 20 41.21 23.16 -9.57
C ILE A 20 39.96 23.98 -9.20
N ALA A 21 39.62 24.03 -7.91
CA ALA A 21 38.47 24.78 -7.39
C ALA A 21 38.59 26.28 -7.66
N ASP A 22 39.74 26.87 -7.33
CA ASP A 22 40.03 28.29 -7.54
C ASP A 22 40.02 28.65 -9.03
N SER A 23 40.65 27.81 -9.86
CA SER A 23 40.70 28.00 -11.32
C SER A 23 39.33 27.93 -12.00
N LEU A 24 38.41 27.15 -11.45
CA LEU A 24 37.06 26.95 -12.01
C LEU A 24 35.99 27.83 -11.31
N GLY A 25 36.39 28.65 -10.34
CA GLY A 25 35.47 29.51 -9.59
C GLY A 25 34.42 28.74 -8.79
N VAL A 26 34.77 27.56 -8.25
CA VAL A 26 33.86 26.73 -7.45
C VAL A 26 34.46 26.31 -6.13
N SER A 27 33.61 25.85 -5.21
CA SER A 27 34.08 25.33 -3.93
C SER A 27 34.81 23.98 -4.10
N PRO A 28 35.83 23.70 -3.26
CA PRO A 28 36.48 22.38 -3.21
C PRO A 28 35.49 21.22 -3.00
N ARG A 29 34.39 21.45 -2.27
CA ARG A 29 33.31 20.47 -2.08
C ARG A 29 32.69 20.03 -3.41
N ARG A 30 32.53 20.96 -4.37
CA ARG A 30 32.01 20.63 -5.70
C ARG A 30 32.98 19.77 -6.48
N ILE A 31 34.29 19.99 -6.34
CA ILE A 31 35.32 19.13 -6.91
C ILE A 31 35.23 17.73 -6.31
N TYR A 32 35.18 17.60 -4.99
CA TYR A 32 35.01 16.31 -4.30
C TYR A 32 33.74 15.54 -4.67
N GLN A 33 32.65 16.22 -5.05
CA GLN A 33 31.45 15.54 -5.57
C GLN A 33 31.68 14.89 -6.94
N VAL A 34 32.61 15.42 -7.73
CA VAL A 34 32.92 14.95 -9.09
C VAL A 34 34.02 13.90 -9.10
N ILE A 35 35.07 14.10 -8.28
CA ILE A 35 36.23 13.18 -8.16
C ILE A 35 36.08 12.14 -7.05
N GLY A 36 35.16 12.36 -6.11
CA GLY A 36 34.90 11.40 -5.05
C GLY A 36 34.61 10.04 -5.68
N PRO A 37 34.99 8.93 -5.02
CA PRO A 37 34.73 7.60 -5.54
C PRO A 37 33.27 7.62 -5.93
N GLU A 38 33.01 7.43 -7.23
CA GLU A 38 31.68 7.37 -7.74
C GLU A 38 31.04 6.28 -6.89
N ARG A 39 30.19 6.68 -5.94
CA ARG A 39 29.47 5.76 -5.08
C ARG A 39 28.43 5.19 -6.03
N SER A 40 28.91 4.36 -6.96
CA SER A 40 28.16 3.43 -7.75
C SER A 40 27.57 2.52 -6.70
N ARG A 41 26.46 3.00 -6.13
CA ARG A 41 25.56 2.16 -5.38
C ARG A 41 25.31 1.02 -6.36
N PRO A 42 25.66 -0.23 -6.01
CA PRO A 42 25.49 -1.34 -6.94
C PRO A 42 24.06 -1.24 -7.47
N ARG A 43 23.94 -1.04 -8.79
CA ARG A 43 22.63 -0.95 -9.41
C ARG A 43 21.99 -2.31 -9.17
N ILE A 44 20.88 -2.29 -8.43
CA ILE A 44 20.09 -3.50 -8.24
C ILE A 44 19.51 -3.81 -9.62
N ASP A 45 19.92 -4.94 -10.19
CA ASP A 45 19.37 -5.42 -11.43
C ASP A 45 17.93 -5.92 -11.22
N GLU A 46 17.22 -6.12 -12.32
CA GLU A 46 15.81 -6.54 -12.28
C GLU A 46 15.65 -7.92 -11.62
N ALA A 47 16.63 -8.81 -11.79
CA ALA A 47 16.61 -10.13 -11.16
C ALA A 47 16.62 -10.03 -9.63
N ARG A 48 17.49 -9.18 -9.07
CA ARG A 48 17.58 -8.96 -7.63
C ARG A 48 16.42 -8.14 -7.10
N ALA A 49 15.86 -7.21 -7.89
CA ALA A 49 14.62 -6.53 -7.55
C ALA A 49 13.43 -7.51 -7.50
N ALA A 50 13.34 -8.45 -8.44
CA ALA A 50 12.33 -9.50 -8.44
C ALA A 50 12.48 -10.44 -7.22
N GLU A 51 13.71 -10.80 -6.85
CA GLU A 51 13.97 -11.57 -5.64
C GLU A 51 13.49 -10.85 -4.37
N ILE A 52 13.80 -9.55 -4.24
CA ILE A 52 13.34 -8.71 -3.12
C ILE A 52 11.82 -8.72 -3.02
N ARG A 53 11.11 -8.50 -4.15
CA ARG A 53 9.65 -8.52 -4.19
C ARG A 53 9.08 -9.90 -3.82
N SER A 54 9.68 -10.98 -4.31
CA SER A 54 9.28 -12.35 -3.98
C SER A 54 9.45 -12.68 -2.49
N ARG A 55 10.60 -12.31 -1.89
CA ARG A 55 10.84 -12.47 -0.44
C ARG A 55 9.85 -11.68 0.40
N PHE A 56 9.56 -10.44 0.01
CA PHE A 56 8.59 -9.59 0.69
C PHE A 56 7.16 -10.13 0.58
N ALA A 57 6.77 -10.63 -0.60
CA ALA A 57 5.48 -11.29 -0.82
C ALA A 57 5.31 -12.56 0.03
N ARG A 58 6.41 -13.26 0.36
CA ARG A 58 6.41 -14.39 1.32
C ARG A 58 6.39 -13.96 2.79
N GLY A 59 6.34 -12.66 3.07
CA GLY A 59 6.19 -12.12 4.41
C GLY A 59 7.50 -11.81 5.14
N GLN A 60 8.66 -11.91 4.49
CA GLN A 60 9.91 -11.45 5.11
C GLN A 60 9.88 -9.93 5.32
N SER A 61 10.37 -9.48 6.47
CA SER A 61 10.48 -8.05 6.75
C SER A 61 11.58 -7.41 5.90
N ARG A 62 11.43 -6.11 5.59
CA ARG A 62 12.43 -5.37 4.80
C ARG A 62 13.82 -5.39 5.44
N ARG A 63 13.88 -5.43 6.78
CA ARG A 63 15.14 -5.53 7.53
C ARG A 63 15.81 -6.88 7.28
N GLN A 64 15.07 -7.97 7.43
CA GLN A 64 15.59 -9.32 7.16
C GLN A 64 16.10 -9.44 5.71
N ILE A 65 15.33 -8.93 4.73
CA ILE A 65 15.74 -8.94 3.32
C ILE A 65 17.03 -8.14 3.11
N ALA A 66 17.13 -6.95 3.72
CA ALA A 66 18.33 -6.10 3.61
C ALA A 66 19.56 -6.78 4.22
N ASP A 67 19.42 -7.35 5.41
CA ASP A 67 20.49 -8.03 6.14
C ASP A 67 20.96 -9.29 5.39
N GLU A 68 20.03 -10.12 4.88
CA GLU A 68 20.33 -11.35 4.13
C GLU A 68 20.96 -11.09 2.76
N LEU A 69 20.53 -10.04 2.06
CA LEU A 69 21.06 -9.71 0.73
C LEU A 69 22.27 -8.77 0.77
N GLY A 70 22.68 -8.30 1.96
CA GLY A 70 23.79 -7.37 2.13
C GLY A 70 23.57 -6.03 1.42
N ILE A 71 22.33 -5.54 1.39
CA ILE A 71 21.97 -4.28 0.72
C ILE A 71 21.42 -3.25 1.70
N ALA A 72 21.48 -1.97 1.32
CA ALA A 72 20.90 -0.91 2.13
C ALA A 72 19.38 -1.06 2.22
N ARG A 73 18.83 -0.90 3.43
CA ARG A 73 17.37 -0.91 3.68
C ARG A 73 16.60 0.09 2.81
N ALA A 74 17.19 1.26 2.55
CA ALA A 74 16.60 2.27 1.66
C ALA A 74 16.37 1.74 0.24
N SER A 75 17.23 0.85 -0.26
CA SER A 75 17.07 0.21 -1.56
C SER A 75 15.89 -0.78 -1.55
N VAL A 76 15.73 -1.55 -0.48
CA VAL A 76 14.56 -2.43 -0.29
C VAL A 76 13.28 -1.61 -0.24
N ASN A 77 13.25 -0.50 0.52
CA ASN A 77 12.11 0.42 0.58
C ASN A 77 11.76 0.97 -0.80
N SER A 78 12.75 1.40 -1.59
CA SER A 78 12.52 1.94 -2.93
C SER A 78 11.93 0.91 -3.91
N ILE A 79 12.24 -0.39 -3.73
CA ILE A 79 11.76 -1.46 -4.62
C ILE A 79 10.37 -1.94 -4.24
N VAL A 80 10.10 -2.04 -2.94
CA VAL A 80 8.83 -2.54 -2.39
C VAL A 80 7.81 -1.40 -2.23
N GLY A 81 8.24 -0.14 -2.19
CA GLY A 81 7.42 1.00 -1.75
C GLY A 81 7.48 1.15 -0.23
N GLU A 82 7.31 2.37 0.29
CA GLU A 82 7.36 2.63 1.74
C GLU A 82 6.08 2.19 2.46
N ASP A 83 4.93 2.31 1.80
CA ASP A 83 3.61 2.02 2.38
C ASP A 83 3.22 0.54 2.34
N ASP A 84 3.92 -0.26 1.54
CA ASP A 84 3.57 -1.66 1.39
C ASP A 84 3.85 -2.44 2.69
N ARG A 85 2.92 -3.27 3.12
CA ARG A 85 3.17 -4.19 4.24
C ARG A 85 3.46 -5.59 3.71
N PRO A 86 4.38 -6.35 4.33
CA PRO A 86 4.64 -7.72 3.92
C PRO A 86 3.34 -8.51 3.98
N ALA A 87 3.14 -9.46 3.07
CA ALA A 87 1.86 -10.17 2.97
C ALA A 87 1.46 -10.85 4.28
N ALA A 88 2.43 -11.33 5.06
CA ALA A 88 2.20 -11.90 6.39
C ALA A 88 1.64 -10.90 7.42
N GLU A 89 1.87 -9.60 7.23
CA GLU A 89 1.30 -8.53 8.07
C GLU A 89 -0.05 -8.01 7.53
N ARG A 90 -0.45 -8.41 6.31
CA ARG A 90 -1.77 -8.10 5.76
C ARG A 90 -2.78 -9.07 6.35
N PHE A 91 -4.00 -8.58 6.56
CA PHE A 91 -5.13 -9.44 6.84
C PHE A 91 -5.56 -10.09 5.52
N THR A 92 -5.83 -11.38 5.57
CA THR A 92 -6.50 -12.11 4.48
C THR A 92 -7.93 -11.61 4.32
N ALA A 93 -8.55 -11.85 3.16
CA ALA A 93 -9.94 -11.48 2.93
C ALA A 93 -10.87 -12.16 3.95
N GLU A 94 -10.59 -13.42 4.30
CA GLU A 94 -11.34 -14.16 5.32
C GLU A 94 -11.17 -13.56 6.72
N GLU A 95 -9.94 -13.15 7.08
CA GLU A 95 -9.68 -12.47 8.35
C GLU A 95 -10.38 -11.10 8.41
N GLU A 96 -10.31 -10.30 7.35
CA GLU A 96 -11.02 -9.01 7.28
C GLU A 96 -12.53 -9.22 7.41
N GLU A 97 -13.11 -10.20 6.71
CA GLU A 97 -14.53 -10.52 6.83
C GLU A 97 -14.89 -10.92 8.26
N SER A 98 -14.08 -11.77 8.91
CA SER A 98 -14.29 -12.19 10.29
C SER A 98 -14.20 -11.00 11.26
N ILE A 99 -13.21 -10.11 11.08
CA ILE A 99 -13.05 -8.89 11.87
C ILE A 99 -14.29 -8.01 11.75
N LEU A 100 -14.74 -7.74 10.53
CA LEU A 100 -15.89 -6.87 10.29
C LEU A 100 -17.17 -7.48 10.85
N ARG A 101 -17.37 -8.79 10.67
CA ARG A 101 -18.51 -9.52 11.24
C ARG A 101 -18.56 -9.41 12.76
N GLN A 102 -17.43 -9.61 13.43
CA GLN A 102 -17.36 -9.51 14.89
C GLN A 102 -17.53 -8.07 15.39
N ALA A 103 -16.93 -7.10 14.69
CA ALA A 103 -17.10 -5.68 15.02
C ALA A 103 -18.57 -5.25 14.89
N ASN A 104 -19.28 -5.71 13.86
CA ASN A 104 -20.71 -5.47 13.66
C ASN A 104 -21.58 -6.12 14.72
N ALA A 105 -21.15 -7.25 15.30
CA ALA A 105 -21.79 -7.88 16.45
C ALA A 105 -21.49 -7.17 17.78
N GLY A 106 -20.72 -6.07 17.77
CA GLY A 106 -20.40 -5.26 18.95
C GLY A 106 -19.18 -5.76 19.74
N HIS A 107 -18.40 -6.71 19.21
CA HIS A 107 -17.18 -7.14 19.89
C HIS A 107 -16.11 -6.03 19.86
N GLU A 108 -15.42 -5.86 20.98
CA GLU A 108 -14.34 -4.88 21.06
C GLU A 108 -13.11 -5.31 20.22
N PRO A 109 -12.41 -4.37 19.54
CA PRO A 109 -11.26 -4.68 18.71
C PRO A 109 -10.16 -5.49 19.41
N ALA A 110 -9.95 -5.28 20.71
CA ALA A 110 -8.97 -6.03 21.49
C ALA A 110 -9.36 -7.51 21.65
N SER A 111 -10.65 -7.80 21.83
CA SER A 111 -11.17 -9.17 21.91
C SER A 111 -11.01 -9.88 20.56
N ILE A 112 -11.38 -9.21 19.47
CA ILE A 112 -11.23 -9.73 18.10
C ILE A 112 -9.76 -10.06 17.83
N ALA A 113 -8.86 -9.10 18.10
CA ALA A 113 -7.43 -9.24 17.90
C ALA A 113 -6.83 -10.44 18.65
N LYS A 114 -7.22 -10.63 19.92
CA LYS A 114 -6.82 -11.80 20.72
C LYS A 114 -7.30 -13.11 20.10
N GLN A 115 -8.54 -13.15 19.60
CA GLN A 115 -9.12 -14.36 19.02
C GLN A 115 -8.42 -14.80 17.73
N ILE A 116 -8.05 -13.85 16.87
CA ILE A 116 -7.42 -14.14 15.57
C ILE A 116 -5.88 -14.13 15.64
N GLY A 117 -5.29 -13.89 16.81
CA GLY A 117 -3.84 -13.83 16.99
C GLY A 117 -3.17 -12.67 16.26
N ARG A 118 -3.84 -11.51 16.17
CA ARG A 118 -3.34 -10.31 15.48
C ARG A 118 -3.23 -9.13 16.43
N SER A 119 -2.64 -8.03 15.97
CA SER A 119 -2.53 -6.80 16.76
C SER A 119 -3.84 -6.02 16.79
N THR A 120 -4.16 -5.43 17.95
CA THR A 120 -5.35 -4.58 18.12
C THR A 120 -5.34 -3.37 17.18
N SER A 121 -4.16 -2.79 16.92
CA SER A 121 -4.01 -1.67 15.97
C SER A 121 -4.28 -2.10 14.52
N GLY A 122 -3.87 -3.31 14.13
CA GLY A 122 -4.20 -3.86 12.82
C GLY A 122 -5.71 -4.03 12.64
N VAL A 123 -6.38 -4.62 13.64
CA VAL A 123 -7.83 -4.83 13.63
C VAL A 123 -8.59 -3.49 13.57
N ARG A 124 -8.19 -2.50 14.39
CA ARG A 124 -8.80 -1.15 14.32
C ARG A 124 -8.64 -0.53 12.93
N GLY A 125 -7.46 -0.62 12.34
CA GLY A 125 -7.22 -0.10 11.00
C GLY A 125 -8.09 -0.76 9.92
N VAL A 126 -8.40 -2.06 10.05
CA VAL A 126 -9.37 -2.72 9.15
C VAL A 126 -10.76 -2.13 9.32
N ILE A 127 -11.23 -2.00 10.58
CA ILE A 127 -12.55 -1.46 10.89
C ILE A 127 -12.69 0.00 10.41
N GLU A 128 -11.69 0.85 10.67
CA GLU A 128 -11.69 2.26 10.27
C GLU A 128 -11.69 2.41 8.75
N ARG A 129 -10.79 1.72 8.03
CA ARG A 129 -10.78 1.74 6.56
C ARG A 129 -12.10 1.26 5.96
N ALA A 130 -12.74 0.29 6.60
CA ALA A 130 -14.01 -0.23 6.11
C ALA A 130 -15.16 0.76 6.35
N LYS A 131 -15.13 1.54 7.44
CA LYS A 131 -16.02 2.70 7.66
C LYS A 131 -15.77 3.83 6.64
N GLU A 132 -14.51 4.10 6.32
CA GLU A 132 -14.13 5.11 5.31
C GLU A 132 -14.51 4.67 3.88
N ARG A 133 -14.54 3.36 3.61
CA ARG A 133 -15.02 2.75 2.36
C ARG A 133 -16.54 2.61 2.28
N ASP A 134 -17.25 3.00 3.32
CA ASP A 134 -18.71 2.92 3.41
C ASP A 134 -19.52 4.06 2.72
N PRO A 135 -18.98 5.08 2.00
CA PRO A 135 -19.86 5.99 1.24
C PRO A 135 -20.60 5.27 0.11
N LEU A 136 -20.12 4.11 -0.33
CA LEU A 136 -20.85 3.23 -1.26
C LEU A 136 -22.08 2.61 -0.60
N ARG A 137 -22.06 2.29 0.70
CA ARG A 137 -23.24 1.79 1.42
C ARG A 137 -24.31 2.87 1.49
N ASP A 138 -23.92 4.10 1.82
CA ASP A 138 -24.84 5.23 1.84
C ASP A 138 -25.46 5.47 0.45
N GLN A 139 -24.64 5.45 -0.61
CA GLN A 139 -25.13 5.55 -2.00
C GLN A 139 -26.04 4.38 -2.41
N ILE A 140 -25.76 3.15 -1.94
CA ILE A 140 -26.60 1.99 -2.23
C ILE A 140 -27.93 2.08 -1.47
N ILE A 141 -27.91 2.50 -0.21
CA ILE A 141 -29.13 2.73 0.59
C ILE A 141 -29.96 3.84 -0.07
N GLU A 142 -29.35 4.94 -0.48
CA GLU A 142 -30.00 6.05 -1.19
C GLU A 142 -30.64 5.58 -2.50
N ARG A 143 -29.89 4.87 -3.34
CA ARG A 143 -30.39 4.36 -4.64
C ARG A 143 -31.49 3.32 -4.46
N ALA A 144 -31.35 2.40 -3.50
CA ALA A 144 -32.36 1.40 -3.24
C ALA A 144 -33.65 2.03 -2.70
N SER A 145 -33.53 3.07 -1.86
CA SER A 145 -34.66 3.89 -1.42
C SER A 145 -35.36 4.58 -2.59
N ALA A 146 -34.60 5.14 -3.53
CA ALA A 146 -35.13 5.76 -4.76
C ALA A 146 -35.91 4.76 -5.65
N LEU A 147 -35.62 3.46 -5.55
CA LEU A 147 -36.33 2.40 -6.28
C LEU A 147 -37.57 1.86 -5.53
N GLY A 148 -37.92 2.49 -4.41
CA GLY A 148 -39.07 2.17 -3.57
C GLY A 148 -38.81 1.00 -2.62
N TRP A 149 -37.55 0.67 -2.36
CA TRP A 149 -37.20 -0.30 -1.33
C TRP A 149 -37.21 0.39 0.03
N ASP A 150 -37.70 -0.28 1.07
CA ASP A 150 -37.73 0.27 2.42
C ASP A 150 -36.29 0.39 2.95
N ALA A 151 -35.81 1.63 3.09
CA ALA A 151 -34.51 1.95 3.64
C ALA A 151 -34.28 1.30 5.01
N ASN A 152 -35.31 1.28 5.87
CA ASN A 152 -35.24 0.68 7.20
C ASN A 152 -35.20 -0.85 7.13
N ARG A 153 -35.73 -1.45 6.06
CA ARG A 153 -35.63 -2.89 5.83
C ARG A 153 -34.23 -3.24 5.34
N ILE A 154 -33.70 -2.50 4.37
CA ILE A 154 -32.32 -2.66 3.88
C ILE A 154 -31.34 -2.46 5.01
N GLU A 155 -31.48 -1.40 5.80
CA GLU A 155 -30.56 -1.11 6.89
C GLU A 155 -30.61 -2.19 7.98
N ARG A 156 -31.80 -2.75 8.26
CA ARG A 156 -32.00 -3.84 9.24
C ARG A 156 -31.45 -5.18 8.75
N GLU A 157 -31.64 -5.48 7.48
CA GLU A 157 -31.16 -6.73 6.84
C GLU A 157 -29.67 -6.65 6.47
N CYS A 158 -29.13 -5.45 6.25
CA CYS A 158 -27.73 -5.15 6.00
C CYS A 158 -27.01 -4.56 7.22
N ARG A 159 -27.47 -4.82 8.45
CA ARG A 159 -26.85 -4.26 9.67
C ARG A 159 -25.37 -4.67 9.76
N GLY A 160 -24.50 -3.68 9.55
CA GLY A 160 -23.05 -3.79 9.68
C GLY A 160 -22.27 -3.14 8.53
N ILE A 161 -20.95 -3.12 8.66
CA ILE A 161 -20.02 -2.91 7.55
C ILE A 161 -20.18 -4.11 6.61
N VAL A 162 -20.98 -3.95 5.56
CA VAL A 162 -21.22 -4.99 4.55
C VAL A 162 -20.40 -4.64 3.32
N PRO A 163 -19.43 -5.48 2.90
CA PRO A 163 -18.75 -5.28 1.62
C PRO A 163 -19.78 -5.14 0.49
N ALA A 164 -19.59 -4.20 -0.43
CA ALA A 164 -20.54 -3.95 -1.53
C ALA A 164 -20.91 -5.22 -2.32
N GLU A 165 -20.00 -6.19 -2.38
CA GLU A 165 -20.24 -7.51 -2.98
C GLU A 165 -21.33 -8.33 -2.28
N HIS A 166 -21.47 -8.22 -0.96
CA HIS A 166 -22.53 -8.88 -0.20
C HIS A 166 -23.89 -8.24 -0.49
N ILE A 167 -23.96 -6.92 -0.62
CA ILE A 167 -25.18 -6.24 -1.03
C ILE A 167 -25.55 -6.66 -2.47
N GLY A 168 -24.59 -6.72 -3.38
CA GLY A 168 -24.81 -7.24 -4.74
C GLY A 168 -25.25 -8.71 -4.79
N ARG A 169 -24.77 -9.56 -3.88
CA ARG A 169 -25.25 -10.96 -3.75
C ARG A 169 -26.67 -11.02 -3.20
N TYR A 170 -27.00 -10.20 -2.20
CA TYR A 170 -28.34 -10.08 -1.64
C TYR A 170 -29.36 -9.61 -2.70
N LEU A 171 -29.03 -8.52 -3.40
CA LEU A 171 -29.87 -7.96 -4.46
C LEU A 171 -30.10 -8.96 -5.61
N ARG A 172 -29.09 -9.78 -5.97
CA ARG A 172 -29.25 -10.87 -6.97
C ARG A 172 -30.12 -12.03 -6.47
N ARG A 173 -30.17 -12.26 -5.16
CA ARG A 173 -31.01 -13.31 -4.56
C ARG A 173 -32.48 -12.86 -4.46
N GLU A 174 -32.71 -11.58 -4.25
CA GLU A 174 -34.05 -10.95 -4.30
C GLU A 174 -34.52 -10.70 -5.75
N SER A 175 -33.62 -10.53 -6.73
CA SER A 175 -34.00 -10.27 -8.13
C SER A 175 -34.75 -11.40 -8.82
N THR A 176 -34.70 -12.63 -8.29
CA THR A 176 -35.59 -13.72 -8.74
C THR A 176 -37.06 -13.43 -8.44
N MET A 177 -37.38 -12.45 -7.58
CA MET A 177 -38.74 -11.98 -7.30
C MET A 177 -39.09 -10.64 -7.98
N ASN A 178 -38.13 -9.89 -8.52
CA ASN A 178 -38.38 -8.56 -9.12
C ASN A 178 -37.28 -8.15 -10.13
N SER A 179 -37.20 -8.87 -11.25
CA SER A 179 -36.07 -8.86 -12.18
C SER A 179 -35.75 -7.52 -12.85
N GLY A 180 -36.75 -6.65 -13.07
CA GLY A 180 -36.57 -5.38 -13.79
C GLY A 180 -35.82 -4.29 -13.00
N LYS A 181 -36.00 -4.21 -11.68
CA LYS A 181 -35.41 -3.13 -10.86
C LYS A 181 -33.94 -3.38 -10.49
N VAL A 182 -33.53 -4.64 -10.38
CA VAL A 182 -32.16 -5.00 -9.97
C VAL A 182 -31.17 -4.89 -11.13
N ALA A 183 -31.59 -5.17 -12.37
CA ALA A 183 -30.78 -4.96 -13.56
C ALA A 183 -30.34 -3.50 -13.72
N ALA A 184 -31.20 -2.55 -13.35
CA ALA A 184 -30.89 -1.11 -13.38
C ALA A 184 -29.84 -0.70 -12.33
N ILE A 185 -29.80 -1.35 -11.16
CA ILE A 185 -28.79 -1.08 -10.12
C ILE A 185 -27.45 -1.69 -10.53
N ILE A 186 -27.43 -2.96 -10.94
CA ILE A 186 -26.19 -3.68 -11.30
C ILE A 186 -25.55 -3.04 -12.55
N GLY A 187 -26.35 -2.64 -13.54
CA GLY A 187 -25.87 -1.94 -14.73
C GLY A 187 -25.31 -0.53 -14.46
N ALA A 188 -25.58 0.06 -13.29
CA ALA A 188 -25.06 1.36 -12.88
C ALA A 188 -23.87 1.27 -11.89
N MET A 189 -23.40 0.05 -11.60
CA MET A 189 -22.25 -0.23 -10.71
C MET A 189 -21.01 -0.76 -11.47
N GLY A 190 -21.15 -1.15 -12.73
CA GLY A 190 -20.04 -1.43 -13.65
C GLY A 190 -19.65 -0.19 -14.44
#